data_AF-A0A661JX36-F1
#
_entry.id   AF-A0A661JX36-F1
#
_cell.length_a   1.000
_cell.length_b   1.000
_cell.length_c   1.000
_cell.angle_alpha   90.00
_cell.angle_beta   90.00
_cell.angle_gamma   90.00
#
_symmetry.space_group_name_H-M   'P 1'
#
loop_
_entity.id
_entity.type
_entity.pdbx_description
1 polymer ?
#
loop_
_entity_poly.entity_id
_entity_poly.type
_entity_poly.pdbx_seq_one_letter_code
_entity_poly.pdbx_strand_id
1 'polypeptide(L)' 'MTKMEEERLRAIEAKVKGLRREAEELLALAEGIEAIRRNAERILASVKVLELNVCDPLSLED' A
#
# COMPACT_ATOMS: atom_id res chain seq x y z
N MET A 1 6.06 -18.78 12.63
CA MET A 1 5.00 -17.78 12.83
C MET A 1 3.77 -18.44 13.43
N THR A 2 3.11 -17.83 14.41
CA THR A 2 1.85 -18.35 14.97
C THR A 2 0.69 -18.04 14.02
N LYS A 3 -0.38 -18.86 14.05
CA LYS A 3 -1.58 -18.64 13.23
C LYS A 3 -2.18 -17.23 13.40
N MET A 4 -2.13 -16.69 14.62
CA MET A 4 -2.63 -15.34 14.92
C MET A 4 -1.75 -14.24 14.31
N GLU A 5 -0.43 -14.45 14.24
CA GLU A 5 0.49 -13.51 13.59
C GLU A 5 0.28 -13.50 12.06
N GLU A 6 0.05 -14.68 11.47
CA GLU A 6 -0.24 -14.81 10.03
C GLU A 6 -1.55 -14.10 9.65
N GLU A 7 -2.64 -14.31 10.41
CA GLU A 7 -3.92 -13.64 10.18
C GLU A 7 -3.80 -12.11 10.29
N ARG A 8 -3.00 -11.62 11.25
CA ARG A 8 -2.71 -10.18 11.38
C ARG A 8 -1.92 -9.65 10.20
N LEU A 9 -0.92 -10.37 9.71
CA LEU A 9 -0.14 -9.95 8.55
C LEU A 9 -0.99 -9.89 7.28
N ARG A 10 -1.86 -10.88 7.05
CA ARG A 10 -2.83 -10.85 5.93
C ARG A 10 -3.78 -9.65 6.03
N ALA A 11 -4.24 -9.32 7.24
CA ALA A 11 -5.07 -8.14 7.44
C ALA A 11 -4.32 -6.83 7.16
N ILE A 12 -3.04 -6.74 7.54
CA ILE A 12 -2.19 -5.59 7.24
C ILE A 12 -1.94 -5.48 5.74
N GLU A 13 -1.59 -6.58 5.07
CA GLU A 13 -1.41 -6.65 3.62
C GLU A 13 -2.64 -6.11 2.88
N ALA A 14 -3.84 -6.56 3.26
CA ALA A 14 -5.09 -6.08 2.68
C ALA A 14 -5.27 -4.57 2.86
N LYS A 15 -4.87 -4.01 4.01
CA LYS A 15 -4.91 -2.56 4.24
C LYS A 15 -3.90 -1.80 3.39
N VAL A 16 -2.68 -2.31 3.24
CA VAL A 16 -1.63 -1.70 2.39
C VAL A 16 -2.09 -1.67 0.92
N LYS A 17 -2.62 -2.78 0.41
CA LYS A 17 -3.21 -2.85 -0.94
C LYS A 17 -4.37 -1.86 -1.12
N GLY A 18 -5.21 -1.70 -0.08
CA GLY A 18 -6.27 -0.70 -0.07
C GLY A 18 -5.73 0.73 -0.18
N LEU A 19 -4.72 1.09 0.61
CA LEU A 19 -4.08 2.41 0.55
C LEU A 19 -3.50 2.72 -0.83
N ARG A 20 -2.92 1.71 -1.50
CA ARG A 20 -2.46 1.86 -2.88
C ARG A 20 -3.59 2.28 -3.80
N ARG A 21 -4.71 1.54 -3.78
CA ARG A 21 -5.86 1.80 -4.65
C ARG A 21 -6.41 3.21 -4.45
N GLU A 22 -6.64 3.60 -3.20
CA GLU A 22 -7.15 4.94 -2.86
C GLU A 22 -6.19 6.05 -3.29
N ALA A 23 -4.87 5.83 -3.20
CA ALA A 23 -3.87 6.79 -3.65
C ALA A 23 -3.78 6.90 -5.19
N GLU A 24 -3.95 5.77 -5.91
CA GLU A 24 -4.06 5.76 -7.38
C GLU A 24 -5.32 6.49 -7.85
N GLU A 25 -6.46 6.27 -7.17
CA GLU A 25 -7.72 6.98 -7.42
C GLU A 25 -7.57 8.49 -7.16
N LEU A 26 -6.94 8.88 -6.05
CA LEU A 26 -6.64 10.28 -5.75
C LEU A 26 -5.74 10.92 -6.82
N LEU A 27 -4.74 10.18 -7.32
CA LEU A 27 -3.86 10.65 -8.38
C LEU A 27 -4.62 10.88 -9.69
N ALA A 28 -5.56 9.98 -10.04
CA ALA A 28 -6.39 10.10 -11.23
C ALA A 28 -7.34 11.32 -11.16
N LEU A 29 -7.81 11.67 -9.96
CA LEU A 29 -8.66 12.85 -9.72
C LEU A 29 -7.87 14.17 -9.62
N ALA A 30 -6.54 14.14 -9.63
CA ALA A 30 -5.69 15.30 -9.39
C ALA A 30 -5.57 16.28 -10.57
N GLU A 31 -6.41 16.16 -11.61
CA GLU A 31 -6.32 16.96 -12.82
C GLU A 31 -6.36 18.47 -12.52
N GLY A 32 -5.33 19.19 -12.97
CA GLY A 32 -5.19 20.63 -12.74
C GLY A 32 -4.74 21.04 -11.34
N ILE A 33 -4.55 20.10 -10.40
CA ILE A 33 -4.18 20.40 -9.00
C ILE A 33 -2.83 19.78 -8.65
N GLU A 34 -1.75 20.49 -9.00
CA GLU A 34 -0.34 20.10 -8.76
C GLU A 34 -0.07 19.62 -7.34
N ALA A 35 -0.62 20.31 -6.34
CA ALA A 35 -0.44 19.97 -4.94
C ALA A 35 -1.02 18.59 -4.59
N ILE A 36 -2.18 18.23 -5.15
CA ILE A 36 -2.80 16.92 -4.94
C ILE A 36 -1.97 15.85 -5.65
N ARG A 37 -1.56 16.09 -6.90
CA ARG A 37 -0.74 15.15 -7.67
C ARG A 37 0.54 14.75 -6.91
N ARG A 38 1.30 15.75 -6.45
CA ARG A 38 2.53 15.52 -5.67
C ARG A 38 2.28 14.79 -4.34
N ASN A 39 1.16 15.05 -3.68
CA ASN A 39 0.82 14.35 -2.45
C ASN A 39 0.46 12.88 -2.72
N ALA A 40 -0.35 12.61 -3.74
CA ALA A 40 -0.72 11.26 -4.14
C ALA A 40 0.52 10.44 -4.56
N GLU A 41 1.44 11.02 -5.34
CA GLU A 41 2.72 10.39 -5.69
C GLU A 41 3.58 10.05 -4.45
N ARG A 42 3.67 10.96 -3.47
CA ARG A 42 4.39 10.68 -2.20
C ARG A 42 3.74 9.57 -1.39
N ILE A 43 2.42 9.54 -1.33
CA ILE A 43 1.67 8.47 -0.65
C ILE A 43 1.97 7.14 -1.35
N LEU A 44 1.92 7.08 -2.68
CA LEU A 44 2.24 5.88 -3.46
C LEU A 44 3.67 5.39 -3.21
N ALA A 45 4.64 6.29 -3.10
CA ALA A 45 6.02 5.93 -2.77
C ALA A 45 6.13 5.29 -1.38
N SER A 46 5.49 5.88 -0.37
CA SER A 46 5.44 5.32 0.99
C SER A 46 4.71 3.97 1.05
N VAL A 47 3.60 3.84 0.32
CA VAL A 47 2.85 2.58 0.22
C VAL A 47 3.70 1.50 -0.45
N LYS A 48 4.46 1.83 -1.51
CA LYS A 48 5.34 0.86 -2.17
C LYS A 48 6.41 0.31 -1.22
N VAL A 49 6.96 1.14 -0.33
CA VAL A 49 7.90 0.68 0.71
C VAL A 49 7.22 -0.26 1.70
N LEU A 50 5.98 0.02 2.10
CA LEU A 50 5.20 -0.89 2.95
C LEU A 50 4.91 -2.22 2.26
N GLU A 51 4.60 -2.21 0.97
CA GLU A 51 4.39 -3.43 0.18
C GLU A 51 5.65 -4.32 0.16
N LEU A 52 6.83 -3.74 -0.03
CA LEU A 52 8.10 -4.48 0.00
C LEU A 52 8.40 -5.07 1.40
N ASN A 53 7.98 -4.38 2.47
CA ASN A 53 8.23 -4.83 3.83
C ASN A 53 7.21 -5.87 4.35
N VAL A 54 6.00 -5.88 3.80
CA VAL A 54 4.88 -6.71 4.31
C VAL A 54 4.50 -7.82 3.32
N CYS A 55 4.45 -7.53 2.03
CA CYS A 55 3.92 -8.44 1.01
C CYS A 55 4.99 -9.35 0.40
N ASP A 56 6.20 -8.84 0.16
CA ASP A 56 7.31 -9.64 -0.39
C ASP A 56 7.76 -10.79 0.53
N PRO A 57 7.90 -10.60 1.87
CA PRO A 57 8.26 -11.70 2.75
C PRO A 57 7.21 -12.83 2.80
N LEU A 58 5.92 -12.49 2.71
CA LEU A 58 4.82 -13.48 2.66
C LEU A 58 4.81 -14.30 1.36
N SER A 59 5.46 -13.81 0.31
CA SER A 59 5.56 -14.48 -1.00
C SER A 59 6.66 -15.54 -1.05
N LEU A 60 7.54 -15.58 -0.04
CA LEU A 60 8.71 -16.47 0.04
C LEU A 60 8.51 -17.65 0.99
N GLU A 61 7.34 -17.76 1.63
CA GLU A 61 6.99 -18.86 2.56
C GLU A 61 6.14 -19.97 1.91
N ASP A 62 6.01 -19.98 0.57
CA ASP A 62 5.38 -21.06 -0.21
C ASP A 62 6.41 -22.08 -0.77
#